data_AF-A0A914NVN9-F1
#
_entry.id   AF-A0A914NVN9-F1
#
_cell.length_a   1.000
_cell.length_b   1.000
_cell.length_c   1.000
_cell.angle_alpha   90.00
_cell.angle_beta   90.00
_cell.angle_gamma   90.00
#
_symmetry.space_group_name_H-M   'P 1'
#
loop_
_entity.id
_entity.type
_entity.pdbx_description
1 polymer ?
#
loop_
_entity_poly.entity_id
_entity_poly.type
_entity_poly.pdbx_seq_one_letter_code
_entity_poly.pdbx_strand_id
1 'polypeptide(L)'
;MINCGVSPLSKQNGKSCTICGSNRSITFSHRPFTQTTVDQKIVTPTPLKEFIDWILFKLNPQYTTMAFSHNGGRYDMIMVFKEIYLKGVVPSMIRRGNKLYELKIPRNNKCNEVIFRDSFNLCPVALGKLVGAFGLQITEKQFFPHLANIPENYNKILPQLPPKN
;
A
#
# COMPACT_ATOMS: atom_id res chain seq x y z
N MET A 1 16.46 35.03 -1.84
CA MET A 1 15.38 34.35 -1.11
C MET A 1 14.55 33.57 -2.12
N ILE A 2 14.80 32.27 -2.25
CA ILE A 2 14.00 31.40 -3.12
C ILE A 2 12.85 30.89 -2.25
N ASN A 3 11.65 31.32 -2.59
CA ASN A 3 10.42 30.94 -1.92
C ASN A 3 10.12 29.48 -2.33
N CYS A 4 10.54 28.52 -1.51
CA CYS A 4 10.16 27.11 -1.68
C CYS A 4 8.69 26.94 -1.26
N GLY A 5 7.79 27.21 -2.20
CA GLY A 5 6.36 27.00 -2.05
C GLY A 5 6.03 25.52 -1.82
N VAL A 6 5.23 25.30 -0.78
CA VAL A 6 4.22 24.23 -0.59
C VAL A 6 4.44 22.90 -1.32
N SER A 7 4.64 21.84 -0.54
CA SER A 7 4.67 20.45 -1.00
C SER A 7 3.44 20.11 -1.88
N PRO A 8 3.57 19.40 -3.01
CA PRO A 8 2.46 19.10 -3.91
C PRO A 8 1.42 18.10 -3.37
N LEU A 9 1.56 17.64 -2.12
CA LEU A 9 0.62 16.73 -1.45
C LEU A 9 -0.14 17.39 -0.28
N SER A 10 0.02 18.69 -0.05
CA SER A 10 -0.89 19.41 0.84
C SER A 10 -2.29 19.34 0.24
N LYS A 11 -3.29 18.93 1.03
CA LYS A 11 -4.73 19.04 0.73
C LYS A 11 -4.95 20.22 -0.20
N GLN A 12 -5.32 19.99 -1.46
CA GLN A 12 -5.82 21.09 -2.28
C GLN A 12 -7.09 21.59 -1.60
N ASN A 13 -6.98 22.61 -0.75
CA ASN A 13 -8.05 23.42 -0.16
C ASN A 13 -9.42 22.72 -0.08
N GLY A 14 -9.52 21.61 0.66
CA GLY A 14 -10.80 20.95 0.95
C GLY A 14 -11.59 20.40 -0.24
N LYS A 15 -11.03 20.32 -1.46
CA LYS A 15 -11.73 19.75 -2.62
C LYS A 15 -11.41 18.27 -2.78
N SER A 16 -12.45 17.44 -2.89
CA SER A 16 -12.31 16.02 -3.24
C SER A 16 -11.81 15.87 -4.67
N CYS A 17 -11.05 14.80 -4.93
CA CYS A 17 -10.59 14.47 -6.28
C CYS A 17 -11.77 13.96 -7.10
N THR A 18 -11.93 14.47 -8.32
CA THR A 18 -12.93 13.94 -9.24
C THR A 18 -12.62 12.50 -9.68
N ILE A 19 -11.34 12.10 -9.67
CA ILE A 19 -10.88 10.75 -10.04
C ILE A 19 -10.84 9.82 -8.82
N CYS A 20 -10.12 10.26 -7.80
CA CYS A 20 -9.71 9.47 -6.64
C CYS A 20 -10.63 9.64 -5.41
N GLY A 21 -11.70 10.42 -5.53
CA GLY A 21 -12.68 10.65 -4.46
C GLY A 21 -12.15 11.48 -3.29
N SER A 22 -12.82 11.32 -2.14
CA SER A 22 -12.53 12.02 -0.88
C SER A 22 -11.32 11.45 -0.14
N ASN A 23 -11.06 10.15 -0.28
CA ASN A 23 -10.07 9.45 0.55
C ASN A 23 -8.72 9.39 -0.18
N ARG A 24 -7.64 9.77 0.49
CA ARG A 24 -6.24 9.63 0.00
C ARG A 24 -5.48 8.54 0.73
N SER A 25 -5.87 8.27 1.96
CA SER A 25 -5.29 7.26 2.84
C SER A 25 -6.38 6.32 3.33
N ILE A 26 -6.31 5.07 2.87
CA ILE A 26 -7.25 4.01 3.25
C ILE A 26 -6.41 2.87 3.81
N THR A 27 -6.82 2.32 4.95
CA THR A 27 -6.14 1.18 5.59
C THR A 27 -7.07 0.00 5.73
N PHE A 28 -6.56 -1.19 5.41
CA PHE A 28 -7.22 -2.46 5.67
C PHE A 28 -6.45 -3.14 6.80
N SER A 29 -7.10 -3.42 7.93
CA SER A 29 -6.41 -3.86 9.14
C SER A 29 -7.18 -4.94 9.87
N HIS A 30 -6.47 -5.90 10.46
CA HIS A 30 -7.09 -6.95 11.27
C HIS A 30 -7.62 -6.42 12.62
N ARG A 31 -6.97 -5.36 13.15
CA ARG A 31 -7.33 -4.72 14.41
C ARG A 31 -7.46 -3.20 14.23
N PRO A 32 -8.29 -2.53 15.04
CA PRO A 32 -8.34 -1.08 15.06
C PRO A 32 -7.02 -0.49 15.58
N PHE A 33 -6.72 0.74 15.17
CA PHE A 33 -5.57 1.51 15.65
C PHE A 33 -5.94 2.99 15.82
N THR A 34 -5.34 3.66 16.79
CA THR A 34 -5.65 5.05 17.15
C THR A 34 -4.52 6.03 16.85
N GLN A 35 -3.27 5.56 16.82
CA GLN A 35 -2.07 6.40 16.74
C GLN A 35 -1.82 7.02 15.36
N THR A 36 -2.44 6.47 14.30
CA THR A 36 -2.27 6.95 12.93
C THR A 36 -3.59 7.54 12.40
N THR A 37 -3.50 8.77 11.88
CA THR A 37 -4.60 9.45 11.19
C THR A 37 -4.65 8.99 9.74
N VAL A 38 -5.80 8.47 9.31
CA VAL A 38 -6.08 8.09 7.92
C VAL A 38 -7.52 8.48 7.58
N ASP A 39 -7.82 8.68 6.31
CA ASP A 39 -9.15 9.13 5.86
C ASP A 39 -10.21 8.04 6.06
N GLN A 40 -9.83 6.77 5.89
CA GLN A 40 -10.72 5.63 6.09
C GLN A 40 -9.99 4.43 6.72
N LYS A 41 -10.59 3.89 7.79
CA LYS A 41 -10.13 2.67 8.48
C LYS A 41 -11.11 1.53 8.20
N ILE A 42 -10.65 0.48 7.52
CA ILE A 42 -11.43 -0.73 7.27
C ILE A 42 -10.86 -1.83 8.19
N VAL A 43 -11.56 -2.14 9.26
CA VAL A 43 -11.20 -3.21 10.19
C VAL A 43 -11.92 -4.49 9.78
N THR A 44 -11.17 -5.55 9.49
CA THR A 44 -11.70 -6.80 8.91
C THR A 44 -10.82 -7.99 9.29
N PRO A 45 -11.38 -9.19 9.52
CA PRO A 45 -10.57 -10.39 9.75
C PRO A 45 -9.66 -10.73 8.56
N THR A 46 -10.01 -10.31 7.34
CA THR A 46 -9.31 -10.64 6.09
C THR A 46 -8.85 -9.38 5.34
N PRO A 47 -7.88 -8.61 5.86
CA PRO A 47 -7.51 -7.31 5.31
C PRO A 47 -7.00 -7.37 3.87
N LEU A 48 -6.21 -8.39 3.53
CA LEU A 48 -5.70 -8.55 2.17
C LEU A 48 -6.83 -8.83 1.17
N LYS A 49 -7.79 -9.70 1.52
CA LYS A 49 -8.95 -10.01 0.67
C LYS A 49 -9.78 -8.75 0.39
N GLU A 50 -10.11 -7.99 1.43
CA GLU A 50 -10.88 -6.74 1.30
C GLU A 50 -10.13 -5.67 0.50
N PHE A 51 -8.81 -5.59 0.64
CA PHE A 51 -7.97 -4.72 -0.18
C PHE A 51 -8.06 -5.09 -1.66
N ILE A 52 -7.95 -6.39 -1.98
CA ILE A 52 -8.05 -6.88 -3.36
C ILE A 52 -9.46 -6.65 -3.92
N ASP A 53 -10.50 -6.89 -3.14
CA ASP A 53 -11.88 -6.60 -3.57
C ASP A 53 -12.08 -5.10 -3.83
N TRP A 54 -11.52 -4.25 -2.98
CA TRP A 54 -11.61 -2.81 -3.15
C TRP A 54 -10.89 -2.34 -4.42
N ILE A 55 -9.64 -2.74 -4.64
CA ILE A 55 -8.85 -2.23 -5.77
C ILE A 55 -9.38 -2.74 -7.11
N LEU A 56 -9.86 -3.99 -7.17
CA LEU A 56 -10.35 -4.60 -8.40
C LEU A 56 -11.79 -4.18 -8.76
N PHE A 57 -12.65 -3.93 -7.77
CA PHE A 57 -14.10 -3.83 -8.00
C PHE A 57 -14.77 -2.56 -7.48
N LYS A 58 -14.15 -1.81 -6.56
CA LYS A 58 -14.78 -0.64 -5.90
C LYS A 58 -14.22 0.70 -6.38
N LEU A 59 -13.07 0.71 -7.05
CA LEU A 59 -12.53 1.92 -7.68
C LEU A 59 -13.32 2.29 -8.94
N ASN A 60 -13.21 3.55 -9.37
CA ASN A 60 -13.88 4.04 -10.57
C ASN A 60 -13.36 3.26 -11.81
N PRO A 61 -14.21 2.47 -12.48
CA PRO A 61 -13.78 1.62 -13.58
C PRO A 61 -13.29 2.43 -14.78
N GLN A 62 -13.61 3.72 -14.91
CA GLN A 62 -13.21 4.54 -16.06
C GLN A 62 -11.70 4.71 -16.16
N TYR A 63 -10.97 4.64 -15.04
CA TYR A 63 -9.55 4.92 -14.97
C TYR A 63 -8.72 3.66 -14.73
N THR A 64 -7.53 3.60 -15.33
CA THR A 64 -6.53 2.58 -15.04
C THR A 64 -5.88 2.86 -13.69
N THR A 65 -5.84 1.86 -12.80
CA THR A 65 -5.20 1.99 -11.49
C THR A 65 -3.78 1.47 -11.52
N MET A 66 -2.81 2.33 -11.20
CA MET A 66 -1.40 1.96 -11.03
C MET A 66 -1.09 1.77 -9.54
N ALA A 67 -0.79 0.54 -9.13
CA ALA A 67 -0.48 0.22 -7.74
C ALA A 67 1.02 -0.04 -7.58
N PHE A 68 1.68 0.78 -6.75
CA PHE A 68 3.10 0.64 -6.47
C PHE A 68 3.35 0.08 -5.07
N SER A 69 4.25 -0.90 -5.00
CA SER A 69 4.84 -1.39 -3.74
C SER A 69 6.36 -1.30 -3.85
N HIS A 70 7.04 -0.91 -2.78
CA HIS A 70 8.49 -0.68 -2.84
C HIS A 70 9.27 -1.93 -2.45
N ASN A 71 9.94 -2.54 -3.43
CA ASN A 71 10.53 -3.88 -3.37
C ASN A 71 9.47 -4.99 -3.22
N GLY A 72 8.21 -4.69 -3.53
CA GLY A 72 7.10 -5.62 -3.33
C GLY A 72 7.05 -6.75 -4.34
N GLY A 73 7.82 -6.67 -5.44
CA GLY A 73 7.96 -7.75 -6.41
C GLY A 73 8.49 -9.06 -5.84
N ARG A 74 9.14 -9.01 -4.67
CA ARG A 74 9.65 -10.18 -3.92
C ARG A 74 8.78 -10.57 -2.72
N TYR A 75 7.84 -9.72 -2.31
CA TYR A 75 7.06 -9.87 -1.08
C TYR A 75 5.57 -9.63 -1.33
N ASP A 76 5.15 -8.36 -1.38
CA ASP A 76 3.74 -7.94 -1.43
C ASP A 76 2.99 -8.51 -2.64
N MET A 77 3.60 -8.43 -3.83
CA MET A 77 2.97 -8.84 -5.09
C MET A 77 2.66 -10.33 -5.15
N ILE A 78 3.40 -11.16 -4.40
CA ILE A 78 3.15 -12.61 -4.32
C ILE A 78 1.84 -12.88 -3.56
N MET A 79 1.62 -12.17 -2.45
CA MET A 79 0.39 -12.27 -1.66
C MET A 79 -0.81 -11.73 -2.44
N VAL A 80 -0.63 -10.60 -3.13
CA VAL A 80 -1.62 -10.03 -4.04
C VAL A 80 -1.98 -11.02 -5.14
N PHE A 81 -0.99 -11.61 -5.81
CA PHE A 81 -1.22 -12.60 -6.86
C PHE A 81 -2.04 -13.79 -6.38
N LYS A 82 -1.73 -14.34 -5.19
CA LYS A 82 -2.50 -15.43 -4.59
C LYS A 82 -3.99 -15.08 -4.45
N GLU A 83 -4.31 -13.92 -3.87
CA GLU A 83 -5.71 -13.51 -3.66
C GLU A 83 -6.44 -13.23 -4.97
N ILE A 84 -5.76 -12.67 -5.97
CA ILE A 84 -6.31 -12.46 -7.31
C ILE A 84 -6.61 -13.81 -7.99
N TYR A 85 -5.68 -14.76 -7.88
CA TYR A 85 -5.83 -16.10 -8.43
C TYR A 85 -7.00 -16.86 -7.78
N LEU A 86 -7.14 -16.78 -6.45
CA LEU A 86 -8.27 -17.39 -5.71
C LEU A 86 -9.63 -16.81 -6.10
N LYS A 87 -9.68 -15.60 -6.67
CA LYS A 87 -10.90 -14.98 -7.20
C LYS A 87 -11.19 -15.38 -8.66
N GLY A 88 -10.37 -16.24 -9.26
CA GLY A 88 -10.52 -16.67 -10.66
C GLY A 88 -10.14 -15.58 -11.67
N VAL A 89 -9.40 -14.56 -11.26
CA VAL A 89 -8.87 -13.53 -12.15
C VAL A 89 -7.47 -13.94 -12.60
N VAL A 90 -7.24 -14.01 -13.91
CA VAL A 90 -5.93 -14.39 -14.48
C VAL A 90 -5.20 -13.13 -14.95
N PRO A 91 -4.17 -12.66 -14.23
CA PRO A 91 -3.38 -11.51 -14.65
C PRO A 91 -2.32 -11.87 -15.68
N SER A 92 -1.94 -10.90 -16.52
CA SER A 92 -0.68 -10.93 -17.27
C SER A 92 0.49 -10.62 -16.33
N MET A 93 1.61 -11.31 -16.50
CA MET A 93 2.75 -11.25 -15.57
C MET A 93 4.06 -11.02 -16.31
N ILE A 94 4.86 -10.06 -15.81
CA ILE A 94 6.27 -9.91 -16.16
C ILE A 94 7.09 -10.32 -14.94
N ARG A 95 7.89 -11.38 -15.06
CA ARG A 95 8.67 -11.94 -13.94
C ARG A 95 10.04 -12.44 -14.37
N ARG A 96 10.99 -12.45 -13.43
CA ARG A 96 12.29 -13.14 -13.57
C ARG A 96 12.54 -13.95 -12.31
N GLY A 97 12.59 -15.28 -12.46
CA GLY A 97 12.61 -16.19 -11.32
C GLY A 97 11.42 -15.94 -10.39
N ASN A 98 11.71 -15.73 -9.11
CA ASN A 98 10.72 -15.47 -8.06
C ASN A 98 10.37 -13.98 -7.88
N LYS A 99 10.95 -13.08 -8.70
CA LYS A 99 10.63 -11.66 -8.66
C LYS A 99 9.57 -11.31 -9.71
N LEU A 100 8.45 -10.77 -9.26
CA LEU A 100 7.42 -10.16 -10.11
C LEU A 100 7.79 -8.68 -10.37
N TYR A 101 7.88 -8.29 -11.63
CA TYR A 101 8.08 -6.89 -12.03
C TYR A 101 6.75 -6.18 -12.27
N GLU A 102 5.80 -6.90 -12.85
CA GLU A 102 4.47 -6.40 -13.16
C GLU A 102 3.43 -7.51 -13.02
N LEU A 103 2.27 -7.13 -12.47
CA LEU A 103 1.03 -7.91 -12.48
C LEU A 103 -0.08 -7.04 -13.07
N LYS A 104 -0.51 -7.35 -14.30
CA LYS A 104 -1.52 -6.57 -15.03
C LYS A 104 -2.84 -7.32 -15.10
N ILE A 105 -3.89 -6.70 -14.59
CA ILE A 105 -5.28 -7.17 -14.65
C ILE A 105 -5.97 -6.31 -15.73
N PRO A 106 -6.34 -6.88 -16.89
CA PRO A 106 -7.05 -6.12 -17.92
C PRO A 106 -8.48 -5.82 -17.47
N ARG A 107 -9.02 -4.69 -17.93
CA ARG A 107 -10.44 -4.36 -17.71
C ARG A 107 -11.34 -5.43 -18.33
N ASN A 108 -12.40 -5.79 -17.62
CA ASN A 108 -13.51 -6.55 -18.19
C ASN A 108 -14.84 -6.11 -17.55
N ASN A 109 -15.95 -6.77 -17.90
CA ASN A 109 -17.29 -6.42 -17.41
C ASN A 109 -17.46 -6.54 -15.87
N LYS A 110 -16.50 -7.16 -15.18
CA LYS A 110 -16.55 -7.42 -13.75
C LYS A 110 -15.41 -6.76 -12.97
N CYS A 111 -14.36 -6.25 -13.63
CA CYS A 111 -13.10 -5.88 -12.99
C CYS A 111 -12.47 -4.63 -13.63
N ASN A 112 -11.93 -3.75 -12.80
CA ASN A 112 -11.17 -2.58 -13.19
C ASN A 112 -9.83 -2.96 -13.83
N GLU A 113 -9.29 -2.10 -14.70
CA GLU A 113 -7.90 -2.26 -15.11
C GLU A 113 -6.96 -1.86 -13.96
N VAL A 114 -6.14 -2.80 -13.50
CA VAL A 114 -5.19 -2.59 -12.40
C VAL A 114 -3.82 -3.12 -12.80
N ILE A 115 -2.78 -2.32 -12.59
CA ILE A 115 -1.39 -2.69 -12.88
C ILE A 115 -0.58 -2.54 -11.59
N PHE A 116 -0.15 -3.65 -11.02
CA PHE A 116 0.77 -3.66 -9.90
C PHE A 116 2.21 -3.63 -10.41
N ARG A 117 3.03 -2.75 -9.84
CA ARG A 117 4.45 -2.62 -10.16
C ARG A 117 5.30 -2.48 -8.90
N ASP A 118 6.54 -2.91 -9.03
CA ASP A 118 7.56 -2.71 -8.00
C ASP A 118 8.31 -1.39 -8.24
N SER A 119 8.11 -0.42 -7.33
CA SER A 119 8.72 0.90 -7.44
C SER A 119 10.24 0.88 -7.21
N PHE A 120 10.81 -0.19 -6.64
CA PHE A 120 12.25 -0.35 -6.49
C PHE A 120 12.96 -0.43 -7.85
N ASN A 121 12.27 -0.90 -8.90
CA ASN A 121 12.84 -0.93 -10.25
C ASN A 121 12.97 0.47 -10.87
N LEU A 122 12.18 1.44 -10.41
CA LEU A 122 12.25 2.84 -10.83
C LEU A 122 13.18 3.64 -9.91
N CYS A 123 13.17 3.30 -8.63
CA CYS A 123 13.93 3.96 -7.59
C CYS A 123 14.68 2.90 -6.75
N PRO A 124 15.91 2.52 -7.15
CA PRO A 124 16.67 1.45 -6.50
C PRO A 124 17.38 1.95 -5.22
N VAL A 125 16.62 2.61 -4.34
CA VAL A 125 17.09 3.15 -3.06
C VAL A 125 16.27 2.48 -1.96
N ALA A 126 16.90 2.13 -0.84
CA ALA A 126 16.16 1.57 0.29
C ALA A 126 15.08 2.54 0.79
N LEU A 127 13.90 2.03 1.17
CA LEU A 127 12.77 2.85 1.61
C LEU A 127 13.14 3.91 2.67
N GLY A 128 13.97 3.55 3.66
CA GLY A 128 14.41 4.47 4.72
C GLY A 128 15.36 5.58 4.24
N LYS A 129 15.99 5.42 3.08
CA LYS A 129 16.88 6.41 2.46
C LYS A 129 16.16 7.32 1.47
N LEU A 130 14.89 7.07 1.14
CA LEU A 130 14.14 7.87 0.18
C LEU A 130 14.01 9.34 0.60
N VAL A 131 13.78 9.59 1.90
CA VAL A 131 13.62 10.96 2.42
C VAL A 131 14.87 11.79 2.11
N GLY A 132 16.05 11.29 2.49
CA GLY A 132 17.32 11.96 2.21
C GLY A 132 17.69 11.99 0.72
N ALA A 133 17.47 10.89 -0.01
CA ALA A 133 17.84 10.79 -1.42
C ALA A 133 17.06 11.76 -2.34
N PHE A 134 15.81 12.08 -1.99
CA PHE A 134 14.94 12.97 -2.77
C PHE A 134 14.63 14.30 -2.09
N GLY A 135 15.25 14.59 -0.94
CA GLY A 135 14.97 15.83 -0.18
C GLY A 135 13.52 15.99 0.25
N LEU A 136 12.82 14.87 0.53
CA LEU A 136 11.40 14.89 0.87
C LEU A 136 11.17 15.54 2.23
N GLN A 137 10.16 16.39 2.32
CA GLN A 137 9.76 17.06 3.56
C GLN A 137 8.73 16.21 4.33
N ILE A 138 9.10 14.97 4.69
CA ILE A 138 8.24 14.03 5.41
C ILE A 138 8.99 13.39 6.58
N THR A 139 8.24 12.89 7.56
CA THR A 139 8.80 12.16 8.70
C THR A 139 9.56 10.91 8.24
N GLU A 140 10.70 10.64 8.88
CA GLU A 140 11.48 9.44 8.61
C GLU A 140 10.68 8.17 8.90
N LYS A 141 11.07 7.09 8.20
CA LYS A 141 10.47 5.77 8.38
C LYS A 141 10.62 5.32 9.84
N GLN A 142 9.50 5.08 10.51
CA GLN A 142 9.49 4.51 11.86
C GLN A 142 10.08 3.09 11.85
N PHE A 143 10.73 2.72 12.96
CA PHE A 143 11.31 1.39 13.12
C PHE A 143 10.19 0.35 13.23
N PHE A 144 10.20 -0.62 12.31
CA PHE A 144 9.34 -1.80 12.41
C PHE A 144 10.18 -2.94 12.99
N PRO A 145 9.87 -3.47 14.19
CA PRO A 145 10.71 -4.46 14.85
C PRO A 145 10.61 -5.81 14.12
N HIS A 146 11.56 -6.06 13.22
CA HIS A 146 11.63 -7.29 12.43
C HIS A 146 11.84 -8.48 13.37
N LEU A 147 11.16 -9.60 13.10
CA LEU A 147 11.20 -10.82 13.92
C LEU A 147 10.73 -10.65 15.37
N ALA A 148 10.07 -9.54 15.72
CA ALA A 148 9.52 -9.39 17.07
C ALA A 148 8.35 -10.36 17.36
N ASN A 149 7.74 -10.92 16.31
CA ASN A 149 6.68 -11.93 16.44
C ASN A 149 7.26 -13.33 16.69
N ILE A 150 7.84 -13.53 17.88
CA ILE A 150 8.35 -14.81 18.38
C ILE A 150 7.67 -15.16 19.71
N PRO A 151 7.51 -16.46 20.06
CA PRO A 151 6.85 -16.88 21.30
C PRO A 151 7.37 -16.19 22.56
N GLU A 152 8.66 -15.92 22.64
CA GLU A 152 9.34 -15.27 23.76
C GLU A 152 8.94 -13.80 23.95
N ASN A 153 8.39 -13.19 22.91
CA ASN A 153 7.87 -11.81 22.96
C ASN A 153 6.36 -11.76 23.19
N TYR A 154 5.67 -12.90 23.18
CA TYR A 154 4.25 -12.94 23.50
C TYR A 154 4.06 -12.53 24.97
N ASN A 155 3.16 -11.59 25.21
CA ASN A 155 2.84 -11.02 26.54
C ASN A 155 3.92 -10.12 27.18
N LYS A 156 5.05 -9.84 26.51
CA LYS A 156 5.95 -8.78 26.98
C LYS A 156 5.30 -7.42 26.80
N ILE A 157 5.22 -6.65 27.89
CA ILE A 157 4.88 -5.23 27.83
C ILE A 157 6.16 -4.49 27.46
N LEU A 158 6.37 -4.24 26.17
CA LEU A 158 7.41 -3.31 25.72
C LEU A 158 6.85 -1.88 25.80
N PRO A 159 7.65 -0.86 26.16
CA PRO A 159 7.18 0.52 26.27
C PRO A 159 6.48 1.02 24.99
N GLN A 160 6.90 0.49 23.84
CA GLN A 160 6.41 0.80 22.50
C GLN A 160 5.34 -0.16 21.95
N LEU A 161 4.92 -1.21 22.68
CA LEU A 161 3.84 -2.10 22.26
C LEU A 161 2.49 -1.58 22.81
N PRO A 162 1.43 -1.50 21.99
CA PRO A 162 0.11 -1.14 22.48
C PRO A 162 -0.41 -2.19 23.49
N PRO A 163 -1.22 -1.78 24.48
CA PRO A 163 -1.78 -2.70 25.47
C PRO A 163 -2.61 -3.80 24.80
N LYS A 164 -2.58 -4.99 25.39
CA LYS A 164 -3.35 -6.15 24.92
C LYS A 164 -4.83 -5.90 25.26
N ASN A 165 -5.68 -5.77 24.24
CA ASN A 165 -7.14 -5.70 24.38
C ASN A 165 -7.74 -7.09 24.61
#